data_AF-A0A950CGU7-F1
#
_entry.id   AF-A0A950CGU7-F1
#
_cell.length_a   1.000
_cell.length_b   1.000
_cell.length_c   1.000
_cell.angle_alpha   90.00
_cell.angle_beta   90.00
_cell.angle_gamma   90.00
#
_symmetry.space_group_name_H-M   'P 1'
#
loop_
_entity.id
_entity.type
_entity.pdbx_description
1 polymer ?
#
loop_
_entity_poly.entity_id
_entity_poly.type
_entity_poly.pdbx_seq_one_letter_code
_entity_poly.pdbx_strand_id
1 'polypeptide(L)'
;MDTKLPKRSLFPALMLISLSPLLAAGEASASQAVSAVRSVRVSYRDLNLATPEGAGTLYRRIRGAARTVCGDAGRSLLEQGLWTSCYNGAIARAVATVAPK
;
A
#
# COMPACT_ATOMS: atom_id res chain seq x y z
N MET A 1 52.79 -15.87 43.25
CA MET A 1 53.07 -15.29 44.58
C MET A 1 53.53 -13.85 44.37
N ASP A 2 52.51 -13.00 44.32
CA ASP A 2 52.42 -11.59 44.69
C ASP A 2 53.70 -10.77 44.71
N THR A 3 53.75 -9.72 43.87
CA THR A 3 54.38 -8.48 44.33
C THR A 3 53.82 -7.25 43.64
N LYS A 4 53.11 -6.46 44.45
CA LYS A 4 53.13 -4.99 44.52
C LYS A 4 52.61 -4.19 43.32
N LEU A 5 51.39 -3.70 43.47
CA LEU A 5 51.11 -2.29 43.17
C LEU A 5 51.87 -1.41 44.18
N PRO A 6 52.52 -0.33 43.73
CA PRO A 6 52.40 0.88 44.54
C PRO A 6 52.40 2.21 43.75
N LYS A 7 51.77 3.17 44.45
CA LYS A 7 52.08 4.61 44.48
C LYS A 7 51.61 5.48 43.31
N ARG A 8 50.41 6.01 43.53
CA ARG A 8 50.07 7.45 43.55
C ARG A 8 51.18 8.37 43.01
N SER A 9 50.91 8.95 41.83
CA SER A 9 51.47 10.25 41.47
C SER A 9 50.34 11.11 40.89
N LEU A 10 50.10 12.23 41.58
CA LEU A 10 49.28 13.35 41.14
C LEU A 10 49.81 13.84 39.79
N PHE A 11 48.97 13.83 38.75
CA PHE A 11 49.16 14.69 37.58
C PHE A 11 47.82 15.38 37.26
N PRO A 12 47.81 16.72 37.17
CA PRO A 12 46.60 17.52 37.18
C PRO A 12 45.98 17.63 35.77
N ALA A 13 44.69 17.92 35.76
CA ALA A 13 43.95 18.58 34.67
C ALA A 13 44.06 17.96 33.26
N LEU A 14 43.02 17.22 32.86
CA LEU A 14 42.49 17.39 31.51
C LEU A 14 40.96 17.29 31.54
N MET A 15 40.35 18.47 31.45
CA MET A 15 38.97 18.72 31.05
C MET A 15 38.61 17.88 29.81
N LEU A 16 37.59 17.02 29.93
CA LEU A 16 36.82 16.55 28.78
C LEU A 16 35.34 16.74 29.12
N ILE A 17 34.86 17.92 28.73
CA ILE A 17 33.46 18.34 28.77
C ILE A 17 32.67 17.37 27.87
N SER A 18 31.69 16.72 28.47
CA SER A 18 30.72 15.83 27.84
C SER A 18 29.85 16.62 26.86
N LEU A 19 30.15 16.52 25.56
CA LEU A 19 29.29 17.03 24.50
C LEU A 19 28.34 15.91 24.05
N SER A 20 27.19 15.79 24.71
CA SER A 20 26.10 14.90 24.26
C SER A 20 25.45 15.49 23.01
N PRO A 21 25.43 14.80 21.85
CA PRO A 21 24.63 15.26 20.73
C PRO A 21 23.15 14.99 21.02
N LEU A 22 22.34 16.04 21.10
CA LEU A 22 20.88 15.95 20.97
C LEU A 22 20.59 15.49 19.53
N LEU A 23 20.30 14.21 19.36
CA LEU A 23 19.83 13.66 18.09
C LEU A 23 18.39 14.12 17.88
N ALA A 24 18.22 15.22 17.15
CA ALA A 24 16.91 15.68 16.71
C ALA A 24 16.29 14.61 15.80
N ALA A 25 15.29 13.88 16.31
CA ALA A 25 14.46 13.01 15.51
C ALA A 25 13.63 13.89 14.57
N GLY A 26 14.13 14.09 13.34
CA GLY A 26 13.32 14.65 12.27
C GLY A 26 12.19 13.68 11.98
N GLU A 27 10.96 14.05 12.30
CA GLU A 27 9.77 13.33 11.88
C GLU A 27 9.68 13.44 10.35
N ALA A 28 10.16 12.40 9.67
CA ALA A 28 9.92 12.22 8.25
C ALA A 28 8.40 12.05 8.06
N SER A 29 7.70 13.15 7.83
CA SER A 29 6.31 13.13 7.39
C SER A 29 6.26 12.51 6.00
N ALA A 30 6.10 11.18 5.96
CA ALA A 30 5.69 10.48 4.76
C ALA A 30 4.29 10.98 4.40
N SER A 31 4.22 11.95 3.49
CA SER A 31 2.95 12.34 2.88
C SER A 31 2.41 11.09 2.17
N GLN A 32 1.47 10.39 2.82
CA GLN A 32 0.67 9.37 2.15
C GLN A 32 -0.10 10.11 1.07
N ALA A 33 0.44 10.13 -0.14
CA ALA A 33 -0.33 10.44 -1.32
C ALA A 33 -1.43 9.38 -1.35
N VAL A 34 -2.63 9.74 -0.88
CA VAL A 34 -3.82 8.93 -1.01
C VAL A 34 -4.06 8.85 -2.51
N SER A 35 -3.49 7.82 -3.13
CA SER A 35 -3.67 7.54 -4.55
C SER A 35 -5.16 7.27 -4.71
N ALA A 36 -5.89 8.26 -5.24
CA ALA A 36 -7.33 8.18 -5.35
C ALA A 36 -7.68 6.93 -6.15
N VAL A 37 -8.35 5.97 -5.51
CA VAL A 37 -8.71 4.71 -6.14
C VAL A 37 -9.65 5.03 -7.30
N ARG A 38 -9.18 4.77 -8.52
CA ARG A 38 -10.00 4.96 -9.72
C ARG A 38 -11.21 4.03 -9.63
N SER A 39 -12.40 4.58 -9.73
CA SER A 39 -13.65 3.83 -9.64
C SER A 39 -14.66 4.36 -10.65
N VAL A 40 -15.54 3.49 -11.12
CA VAL A 40 -16.62 3.82 -12.07
C VAL A 40 -17.91 3.25 -11.53
N ARG A 41 -18.96 4.07 -11.51
CA ARG A 41 -20.30 3.64 -11.11
C ARG A 41 -20.95 2.85 -12.25
N VAL A 42 -21.38 1.62 -11.97
CA VAL A 42 -22.16 0.80 -12.89
C VAL A 42 -23.61 0.80 -12.45
N SER A 43 -24.50 1.36 -13.25
CA SER A 43 -25.94 1.28 -13.01
C SER A 43 -26.49 -0.08 -13.48
N TYR A 44 -27.32 -0.68 -12.63
CA TYR A 44 -28.04 -1.93 -12.90
C TYR A 44 -29.53 -1.83 -12.56
N ARG A 45 -30.04 -0.61 -12.33
CA ARG A 45 -31.44 -0.36 -11.95
C ARG A 45 -32.43 -0.76 -13.03
N ASP A 46 -31.97 -0.86 -14.27
CA ASP A 46 -32.71 -1.28 -15.45
C ASP A 46 -32.72 -2.81 -15.65
N LEU A 47 -32.01 -3.57 -14.80
CA LEU A 47 -31.83 -5.00 -14.96
C LEU A 47 -32.58 -5.78 -13.88
N ASN A 48 -33.24 -6.87 -14.28
CA ASN A 48 -33.74 -7.86 -13.33
C ASN A 48 -32.62 -8.86 -12.97
N LEU A 49 -31.98 -8.69 -11.82
CA LEU A 49 -30.89 -9.57 -11.39
C LEU A 49 -31.34 -10.97 -10.95
N ALA A 50 -32.66 -11.19 -10.82
CA ALA A 50 -33.21 -12.51 -10.56
C ALA A 50 -33.26 -13.41 -11.80
N THR A 51 -32.96 -12.87 -13.00
CA THR A 51 -32.89 -13.65 -14.24
C THR A 51 -31.43 -13.81 -14.69
N PRO A 52 -31.09 -14.95 -15.33
CA PRO A 52 -29.75 -15.17 -15.85
C PRO A 52 -29.36 -14.14 -16.92
N GLU A 53 -30.32 -13.63 -17.71
CA GLU A 53 -30.09 -12.61 -18.73
C GLU A 53 -29.72 -11.25 -18.11
N GLY A 54 -30.41 -10.86 -17.03
CA GLY A 54 -30.14 -9.61 -16.32
C GLY A 54 -28.81 -9.66 -15.58
N ALA A 55 -28.53 -10.76 -14.87
CA ALA A 55 -27.25 -11.00 -14.21
C ALA A 55 -26.09 -11.04 -15.22
N GLY A 56 -26.26 -11.73 -16.34
CA GLY A 56 -25.26 -11.79 -17.41
C GLY A 56 -25.00 -10.43 -18.06
N THR A 57 -26.04 -9.61 -18.21
CA THR A 57 -25.90 -8.23 -18.70
C THR A 57 -25.14 -7.34 -17.73
N LEU A 58 -25.45 -7.42 -16.42
CA LEU A 58 -24.68 -6.71 -15.41
C LEU A 58 -23.21 -7.15 -15.41
N TYR A 59 -22.95 -8.45 -15.46
CA TYR A 59 -21.58 -8.97 -15.48
C TYR A 59 -20.78 -8.44 -16.68
N ARG A 60 -21.39 -8.34 -17.87
CA ARG A 60 -20.75 -7.68 -19.03
C ARG A 60 -20.43 -6.22 -18.77
N ARG A 61 -21.33 -5.46 -18.15
CA ARG A 61 -21.09 -4.05 -17.79
C ARG A 61 -19.95 -3.91 -16.78
N ILE A 62 -19.91 -4.77 -15.76
CA ILE A 62 -18.83 -4.82 -14.77
C ILE A 62 -17.48 -5.08 -15.45
N ARG A 63 -17.41 -6.04 -16.38
CA ARG A 63 -16.18 -6.31 -17.15
C ARG A 63 -15.73 -5.08 -17.95
N GLY A 64 -16.66 -4.37 -18.58
CA GLY A 64 -16.35 -3.10 -19.27
C GLY A 64 -15.79 -2.05 -18.33
N ALA A 65 -16.45 -1.82 -17.19
CA ALA A 65 -16.00 -0.85 -16.19
C ALA A 65 -14.64 -1.23 -15.57
N ALA A 66 -14.38 -2.52 -15.36
CA ALA A 66 -13.08 -2.99 -14.88
C ALA A 66 -11.94 -2.63 -15.85
N ARG A 67 -12.16 -2.72 -17.17
CA ARG A 67 -11.18 -2.24 -18.17
C ARG A 67 -10.97 -0.73 -18.05
N THR A 68 -12.04 0.05 -17.90
CA THR A 68 -11.95 1.51 -17.74
C THR A 68 -11.17 1.93 -16.48
N VAL A 69 -11.33 1.18 -15.39
CA VAL A 69 -10.61 1.44 -14.13
C VAL A 69 -9.14 1.04 -14.24
N CYS A 70 -8.85 -0.12 -14.82
CA CYS A 70 -7.48 -0.64 -14.90
C CYS A 70 -6.66 -0.06 -16.05
N GLY A 71 -7.29 0.62 -17.01
CA GLY A 71 -6.62 1.20 -18.18
C GLY A 71 -6.17 0.12 -19.18
N ASP A 72 -5.22 0.48 -20.03
CA ASP A 72 -4.65 -0.42 -21.02
C ASP A 72 -3.66 -1.40 -20.38
N ALA A 73 -3.64 -2.63 -20.90
CA ALA A 73 -2.61 -3.57 -20.54
C ALA A 73 -1.27 -3.13 -21.18
N GLY A 74 -0.20 -3.09 -20.38
CA GLY A 74 1.13 -2.88 -20.91
C GLY A 74 1.63 -4.06 -21.76
N ARG A 75 2.79 -3.90 -22.40
CA ARG A 75 3.30 -4.88 -23.36
C ARG A 75 4.14 -5.97 -22.69
N SER A 76 4.80 -5.65 -21.57
CA SER A 76 5.62 -6.62 -20.85
C SER A 76 4.78 -7.63 -20.07
N LEU A 77 5.35 -8.81 -19.79
CA LEU A 77 4.68 -9.84 -18.99
C LEU A 77 4.30 -9.33 -17.59
N LEU A 78 5.17 -8.50 -17.00
CA LEU A 78 4.91 -7.89 -15.69
C LEU A 78 3.67 -6.99 -15.73
N GLU A 79 3.61 -6.06 -16.70
CA GLU A 79 2.47 -5.15 -16.84
C GLU A 79 1.15 -5.91 -17.10
N GLN A 80 1.20 -6.96 -17.94
CA GLN A 80 0.03 -7.82 -18.19
C GLN A 80 -0.42 -8.54 -16.91
N GLY A 81 0.52 -9.01 -16.08
CA GLY A 81 0.22 -9.60 -14.77
C GLY A 81 -0.45 -8.60 -13.82
N LEU A 82 0.08 -7.38 -13.73
CA LEU A 82 -0.50 -6.30 -12.94
C LEU A 82 -1.90 -5.91 -13.43
N TRP A 83 -2.08 -5.79 -14.74
CA TRP A 83 -3.38 -5.50 -15.34
C TRP A 83 -4.39 -6.61 -15.06
N THR A 84 -3.99 -7.87 -15.19
CA THR A 84 -4.85 -9.03 -14.91
C THR A 84 -5.28 -9.07 -13.44
N SER A 85 -4.36 -8.80 -12.52
CA SER A 85 -4.66 -8.68 -11.09
C SER A 85 -5.67 -7.56 -10.82
N CYS A 86 -5.46 -6.37 -11.42
CA CYS A 86 -6.40 -5.26 -11.31
C CYS A 86 -7.79 -5.64 -11.84
N TYR A 87 -7.86 -6.19 -13.06
CA TYR A 87 -9.09 -6.52 -13.76
C TYR A 87 -9.92 -7.55 -12.99
N ASN A 88 -9.30 -8.65 -12.56
CA ASN A 88 -9.96 -9.69 -11.79
C ASN A 88 -10.39 -9.19 -10.40
N GLY A 89 -9.54 -8.41 -9.73
CA GLY A 89 -9.87 -7.81 -8.44
C GLY A 89 -11.03 -6.82 -8.53
N ALA A 90 -11.08 -6.01 -9.60
CA ALA A 90 -12.17 -5.06 -9.82
C ALA A 90 -13.51 -5.79 -10.06
N ILE A 91 -13.51 -6.86 -10.86
CA ILE A 91 -14.70 -7.70 -11.07
C ILE A 91 -15.15 -8.34 -9.77
N ALA A 92 -14.25 -8.98 -9.02
CA ALA A 92 -14.59 -9.67 -7.78
C ALA A 92 -15.23 -8.73 -6.76
N ARG A 93 -14.66 -7.53 -6.56
CA ARG A 93 -15.22 -6.51 -5.67
C ARG A 93 -16.60 -6.03 -6.12
N ALA A 94 -16.79 -5.79 -7.42
CA ALA A 94 -18.07 -5.35 -7.95
C ALA A 94 -19.16 -6.42 -7.79
N VAL A 95 -18.84 -7.69 -8.08
CA VAL A 95 -19.78 -8.82 -7.92
C VAL A 95 -20.14 -9.02 -6.44
N ALA A 96 -19.18 -8.96 -5.54
CA ALA A 96 -19.43 -9.07 -4.11
C ALA A 96 -20.34 -7.96 -3.56
N THR A 97 -20.39 -6.79 -4.21
CA THR A 97 -21.27 -5.68 -3.81
C THR A 97 -22.74 -5.95 -4.13
N VAL A 98 -23.03 -6.76 -5.15
CA VAL A 98 -24.40 -7.05 -5.60
C VAL A 98 -24.91 -8.44 -5.22
N ALA A 99 -24.02 -9.31 -4.73
CA ALA A 99 -24.40 -10.61 -4.22
C ALA A 99 -25.28 -10.47 -2.97
N PRO A 100 -26.33 -11.30 -2.82
CA PRO A 100 -27.07 -11.37 -1.56
C PRO A 100 -26.12 -11.77 -0.43
N LYS A 101 -26.29 -11.14 0.74
CA LYS A 101 -25.55 -11.46 1.97
C LYS A 101 -26.15 -12.67 2.66
#